data_AF-A0A8B6CHM2-F1
#
_entry.id   AF-A0A8B6CHM2-F1
#
_cell.length_a   1.000
_cell.length_b   1.000
_cell.length_c   1.000
_cell.angle_alpha   90.00
_cell.angle_beta   90.00
_cell.angle_gamma   90.00
#
_symmetry.space_group_name_H-M   'P 1'
#
loop_
_entity.id
_entity.type
_entity.pdbx_description
1 polymer ?
#
loop_
_entity_poly.entity_id
_entity_poly.type
_entity_poly.pdbx_seq_one_letter_code
_entity_poly.pdbx_strand_id
1 'polypeptide(L)'
;LNACGTDPCLFGCAPTVSSFTCGCPTGYHMLGQGHCVLAVEPTLQPGQNIPHVAAPTGGPGVPPGEGCYGCDIENKDLPLSKRAKRSIQDNNTNMNSTIEEPLDPSKPLIITVPRTQIKPRMTILKVLPALVALKDNVRYKLAKGSGNRVFSVNTRKGVSSLQFRRKVRKQRTFNLDIVARPRIKREKIGGKLVHLKKVDIRLTVSVL
;
A
#
# COMPACT_ATOMS: atom_id res chain seq x y z
N LEU A 1 -23.64 -4.72 17.15
CA LEU A 1 -22.74 -3.57 17.41
C LEU A 1 -22.07 -3.19 16.09
N ASN A 2 -22.31 -1.99 15.58
CA ASN A 2 -21.62 -1.52 14.37
C ASN A 2 -20.23 -0.99 14.76
N ALA A 3 -19.21 -1.85 14.72
CA ALA A 3 -17.84 -1.47 15.08
C ALA A 3 -17.25 -0.36 14.17
N CYS A 4 -17.85 -0.15 12.99
CA CYS A 4 -17.47 0.86 11.99
C CYS A 4 -18.44 2.06 11.91
N GLY A 5 -19.21 2.37 12.95
CA GLY A 5 -20.19 3.47 12.87
C GLY A 5 -19.57 4.87 12.85
N THR A 6 -18.49 5.08 13.59
CA THR A 6 -17.75 6.37 13.70
C THR A 6 -16.25 6.11 13.62
N ASP A 7 -15.86 5.12 12.82
CA ASP A 7 -14.47 4.67 12.79
C ASP A 7 -13.55 5.77 12.21
N PRO A 8 -12.34 5.90 12.75
CA PRO A 8 -11.38 6.89 12.30
C PRO A 8 -10.50 6.39 11.15
N CYS A 9 -11.06 5.61 10.23
CA CYS A 9 -10.31 5.07 9.11
C CYS A 9 -10.36 5.98 7.88
N LEU A 10 -9.27 6.03 7.14
CA LEU A 10 -9.17 6.79 5.88
C LEU A 10 -9.67 5.98 4.67
N PHE A 11 -9.63 4.64 4.74
CA PHE A 11 -9.86 3.76 3.59
C PHE A 11 -10.79 2.58 3.92
N GLY A 12 -11.92 2.90 4.56
CA GLY A 12 -12.90 1.89 4.96
C GLY A 12 -12.52 1.16 6.25
N CYS A 13 -13.51 0.50 6.83
CA CYS A 13 -13.42 -0.18 8.10
C CYS A 13 -14.06 -1.55 8.02
N ALA A 14 -13.39 -2.55 8.59
CA ALA A 14 -13.90 -3.89 8.75
C ALA A 14 -14.08 -4.22 10.23
N PRO A 15 -15.26 -4.68 10.67
CA PRO A 15 -15.43 -5.15 12.03
C PRO A 15 -14.58 -6.39 12.27
N THR A 16 -14.04 -6.52 13.48
CA THR A 16 -13.38 -7.76 13.97
C THR A 16 -14.14 -8.27 15.19
N VAL A 17 -13.83 -9.48 15.65
CA VAL A 17 -14.50 -10.13 16.79
C VAL A 17 -14.53 -9.23 18.04
N SER A 18 -13.51 -8.40 18.25
CA SER A 18 -13.37 -7.55 19.43
C SER A 18 -13.16 -6.05 19.14
N SER A 19 -13.02 -5.64 17.88
CA SER A 19 -12.66 -4.26 17.50
C SER A 19 -13.02 -3.94 16.05
N PHE A 20 -12.27 -3.05 15.41
CA PHE A 20 -12.30 -2.80 13.99
C PHE A 20 -10.88 -2.70 13.43
N THR A 21 -10.75 -2.91 12.13
CA THR A 21 -9.50 -2.75 11.39
C THR A 21 -9.72 -1.79 10.22
N CYS A 22 -8.84 -0.82 10.07
CA CYS A 22 -8.88 0.10 8.93
C CYS A 22 -8.31 -0.55 7.68
N GLY A 23 -9.01 -0.40 6.55
CA GLY A 23 -8.54 -0.87 5.26
C GLY A 23 -7.39 -0.03 4.68
N CYS A 24 -6.87 -0.50 3.55
CA CYS A 24 -5.89 0.21 2.73
C CYS A 24 -6.45 0.48 1.32
N PRO A 25 -5.99 1.55 0.65
CA PRO A 25 -6.40 1.81 -0.73
C PRO A 25 -5.82 0.74 -1.67
N THR A 26 -6.41 0.59 -2.85
CA THR A 26 -6.03 -0.42 -3.85
C THR A 26 -4.52 -0.48 -4.09
N GLY A 27 -3.95 -1.68 -4.00
CA GLY A 27 -2.52 -1.97 -4.16
C GLY A 27 -1.67 -1.75 -2.90
N TYR A 28 -2.21 -1.17 -1.84
CA TYR A 28 -1.51 -1.06 -0.56
C TYR A 28 -1.94 -2.16 0.40
N HIS A 29 -0.98 -2.62 1.19
CA HIS A 29 -1.17 -3.66 2.20
C HIS A 29 -1.09 -3.01 3.58
N MET A 30 -1.90 -3.51 4.51
CA MET A 30 -1.78 -3.11 5.90
C MET A 30 -0.44 -3.55 6.47
N LEU A 31 0.21 -2.65 7.19
CA LEU A 31 1.43 -2.93 7.93
C LEU A 31 1.32 -2.34 9.33
N GLY A 32 1.21 -3.22 10.32
CA GLY A 32 0.95 -2.83 11.71
C GLY A 32 -0.37 -2.07 11.88
N GLN A 33 -0.46 -1.26 12.94
CA GLN A 33 -1.67 -0.50 13.23
C GLN A 33 -1.65 0.86 12.52
N GLY A 34 -2.51 1.03 11.52
CA GLY A 34 -2.79 2.35 10.95
C GLY A 34 -1.82 2.83 9.87
N HIS A 35 -1.07 1.93 9.23
CA HIS A 35 -0.22 2.25 8.09
C HIS A 35 -0.46 1.29 6.93
N CYS A 36 -0.36 1.84 5.72
CA CYS A 36 -0.50 1.12 4.47
C CYS A 36 0.81 1.23 3.68
N VAL A 37 1.29 0.13 3.13
CA VAL A 37 2.52 0.07 2.33
C VAL A 37 2.28 -0.51 0.94
N LEU A 38 2.97 0.03 -0.05
CA LEU A 38 3.00 -0.49 -1.42
C LEU A 38 4.47 -0.63 -1.83
N ALA A 39 4.91 -1.86 -2.06
CA ALA A 39 6.20 -2.11 -2.70
C ALA A 39 6.06 -1.78 -4.19
N VAL A 40 6.95 -0.95 -4.71
CA VAL A 40 7.04 -0.68 -6.13
C VAL A 40 8.09 -1.65 -6.66
N GLU A 41 7.66 -2.60 -7.48
CA GLU A 41 8.41 -3.72 -8.07
C GLU A 41 9.91 -3.48 -8.38
N PRO A 42 10.74 -4.55 -8.35
CA PRO A 42 10.37 -5.95 -8.69
C PRO A 42 10.59 -6.98 -7.59
N THR A 43 9.60 -7.87 -7.46
CA THR A 43 9.64 -9.11 -6.67
C THR A 43 9.93 -8.94 -5.17
N LEU A 44 8.85 -8.75 -4.42
CA LEU A 44 8.74 -9.40 -3.11
C LEU A 44 8.90 -10.92 -3.33
N GLN A 45 9.62 -11.60 -2.44
CA GLN A 45 9.89 -13.04 -2.59
C GLN A 45 8.58 -13.87 -2.68
N PRO A 46 8.63 -15.07 -3.29
CA PRO A 46 7.44 -15.92 -3.49
C PRO A 46 6.90 -16.36 -2.14
N GLY A 47 5.65 -16.01 -1.83
CA GLY A 47 4.98 -16.35 -0.57
C GLY A 47 4.09 -15.23 -0.02
N GLN A 48 4.31 -13.98 -0.44
CA GLN A 48 3.37 -12.87 -0.23
C GLN A 48 2.76 -12.49 -1.58
N ASN A 49 1.70 -13.21 -1.97
CA ASN A 49 0.89 -12.83 -3.10
C ASN A 49 0.19 -11.51 -2.76
N ILE A 50 0.72 -10.43 -3.32
CA ILE A 50 -0.04 -9.20 -3.51
C ILE A 50 -0.77 -9.39 -4.83
N PRO A 51 -2.10 -9.51 -4.85
CA PRO A 51 -2.87 -9.55 -6.09
C PRO A 51 -2.66 -8.24 -6.84
N HIS A 52 -1.98 -8.32 -7.98
CA HIS A 52 -2.02 -7.27 -8.97
C HIS A 52 -3.41 -7.32 -9.60
N VAL A 53 -4.33 -6.44 -9.20
CA VAL A 53 -5.61 -6.32 -9.90
C VAL A 53 -5.32 -5.79 -11.30
N ALA A 54 -5.40 -6.67 -12.29
CA ALA A 54 -5.44 -6.28 -13.68
C ALA A 54 -6.78 -5.57 -13.94
N ALA A 55 -6.73 -4.49 -14.73
CA ALA A 55 -7.94 -3.80 -15.17
C ALA A 55 -8.92 -4.79 -15.85
N PRO A 56 -10.24 -4.69 -15.64
CA PRO A 56 -11.19 -5.64 -16.20
C PRO A 56 -11.10 -5.62 -17.72
N THR A 57 -10.72 -6.75 -18.32
CA THR A 57 -10.68 -6.91 -19.78
C THR A 57 -11.84 -7.81 -20.20
N GLY A 58 -12.99 -7.20 -20.51
CA GLY A 58 -13.96 -7.68 -21.51
C GLY A 58 -14.81 -8.94 -21.27
N GLY A 59 -15.97 -8.75 -20.63
CA GLY A 59 -17.30 -9.32 -20.98
C GLY A 59 -17.69 -10.74 -20.50
N PRO A 60 -18.93 -11.21 -20.73
CA PRO A 60 -20.25 -10.55 -20.67
C PRO A 60 -21.12 -11.09 -19.51
N GLY A 61 -22.07 -10.30 -19.00
CA GLY A 61 -23.08 -10.80 -18.05
C GLY A 61 -22.80 -10.45 -16.59
N VAL A 62 -23.10 -9.20 -16.23
CA VAL A 62 -23.34 -8.82 -14.83
C VAL A 62 -24.68 -9.46 -14.42
N PRO A 63 -24.78 -10.21 -13.31
CA PRO A 63 -26.07 -10.63 -12.78
C PRO A 63 -26.87 -9.38 -12.36
N PRO A 64 -28.18 -9.31 -12.63
CA PRO A 64 -28.99 -8.16 -12.24
C PRO A 64 -29.27 -8.18 -10.74
N GLY A 65 -28.93 -7.11 -10.03
CA GLY A 65 -29.35 -6.90 -8.65
C GLY A 65 -28.36 -6.11 -7.81
N GLU A 66 -28.62 -4.79 -7.71
CA GLU A 66 -28.30 -3.89 -6.59
C GLU A 66 -26.79 -3.64 -6.32
N GLY A 67 -26.20 -2.45 -6.44
CA GLY A 67 -26.67 -1.08 -6.62
C GLY A 67 -25.65 -0.16 -5.91
N CYS A 68 -24.95 0.72 -6.65
CA CYS A 68 -24.25 1.90 -6.09
C CYS A 68 -24.12 2.98 -7.16
N TYR A 69 -24.53 4.19 -6.78
CA TYR A 69 -25.08 5.25 -7.62
C TYR A 69 -24.05 6.03 -8.45
N GLY A 70 -24.56 6.57 -9.57
CA GLY A 70 -23.82 7.15 -10.69
C GLY A 70 -23.02 8.42 -10.43
N CYS A 71 -22.07 8.66 -11.33
CA CYS A 71 -21.52 9.98 -11.59
C CYS A 71 -22.26 10.54 -12.81
N ASP A 72 -23.12 11.54 -12.60
CA ASP A 72 -23.65 12.37 -13.67
C ASP A 72 -22.51 13.15 -14.32
N ILE A 73 -22.25 12.87 -15.60
CA ILE A 73 -21.53 13.79 -16.48
C ILE A 73 -22.36 13.90 -17.75
N GLU A 74 -23.14 14.98 -17.82
CA GLU A 74 -23.88 15.37 -19.00
C GLU A 74 -22.95 15.49 -20.21
N ASN A 75 -23.35 14.81 -21.29
CA ASN A 75 -22.98 15.06 -22.69
C ASN A 75 -21.50 15.32 -23.02
N LYS A 76 -20.82 14.29 -23.54
CA LYS A 76 -19.97 14.41 -24.75
C LYS A 76 -19.58 13.05 -25.33
N ASP A 77 -20.09 12.79 -26.52
CA ASP A 77 -19.73 11.66 -27.38
C ASP A 77 -18.23 11.63 -27.70
N LEU A 78 -17.59 10.46 -27.54
CA LEU A 78 -16.33 10.15 -28.21
C LEU A 78 -16.41 8.77 -28.89
N PRO A 79 -16.08 8.65 -30.19
CA PRO A 79 -16.31 7.43 -30.96
C PRO A 79 -15.25 6.36 -30.71
N LEU A 80 -15.69 5.15 -30.36
CA LEU A 80 -14.85 3.95 -30.22
C LEU A 80 -14.52 3.36 -31.60
N SER A 81 -13.30 3.59 -32.09
CA SER A 81 -12.79 2.93 -33.30
C SER A 81 -11.97 1.67 -32.97
N LYS A 82 -12.56 0.52 -33.30
CA LYS A 82 -11.97 -0.74 -33.82
C LYS A 82 -10.54 -1.10 -33.37
N ARG A 83 -10.38 -2.13 -32.53
CA ARG A 83 -9.28 -3.12 -32.72
C ARG A 83 -9.49 -4.50 -32.08
N ALA A 84 -9.65 -5.49 -32.98
CA ALA A 84 -9.20 -6.89 -32.99
C ALA A 84 -9.27 -7.78 -31.72
N LYS A 85 -10.18 -8.76 -31.77
CA LYS A 85 -10.26 -9.97 -30.94
C LYS A 85 -9.02 -10.86 -31.15
N ARG A 86 -8.40 -11.35 -30.08
CA ARG A 86 -7.62 -12.60 -30.08
C ARG A 86 -8.10 -13.47 -28.91
N SER A 87 -8.51 -14.69 -29.25
CA SER A 87 -8.99 -15.75 -28.35
C SER A 87 -7.82 -16.36 -27.59
N ILE A 88 -7.96 -16.58 -26.27
CA ILE A 88 -7.07 -17.43 -25.49
C ILE A 88 -7.92 -18.35 -24.61
N GLN A 89 -7.57 -19.62 -24.75
CA GLN A 89 -8.10 -20.85 -24.18
C GLN A 89 -8.16 -20.84 -22.64
N ASP A 90 -9.34 -21.16 -22.12
CA ASP A 90 -9.67 -21.32 -20.71
C ASP A 90 -8.82 -22.41 -20.05
N ASN A 91 -8.05 -22.04 -19.04
CA ASN A 91 -7.57 -22.98 -18.02
C ASN A 91 -8.11 -22.54 -16.66
N ASN A 92 -9.15 -23.25 -16.27
CA ASN A 92 -9.89 -23.18 -15.03
C ASN A 92 -8.94 -23.36 -13.83
N THR A 93 -8.73 -22.30 -13.04
CA THR A 93 -8.14 -22.43 -11.70
C THR A 93 -8.96 -21.62 -10.69
N ASN A 94 -9.52 -22.35 -9.74
CA ASN A 94 -10.28 -21.91 -8.58
C ASN A 94 -9.76 -20.58 -7.99
N MET A 95 -10.61 -19.55 -8.04
CA MET A 95 -10.43 -18.33 -7.26
C MET A 95 -10.75 -18.62 -5.79
N ASN A 96 -9.75 -19.10 -5.05
CA ASN A 96 -9.74 -18.96 -3.60
C ASN A 96 -9.46 -17.49 -3.30
N SER A 97 -10.48 -16.75 -2.89
CA SER A 97 -10.37 -15.43 -2.27
C SER A 97 -9.57 -15.55 -0.97
N THR A 98 -8.25 -15.57 -1.12
CA THR A 98 -7.33 -15.59 0.00
C THR A 98 -7.45 -14.23 0.67
N ILE A 99 -8.08 -14.20 1.84
CA ILE A 99 -8.07 -13.06 2.75
C ILE A 99 -6.60 -12.67 2.92
N GLU A 100 -6.21 -11.51 2.40
CA GLU A 100 -4.83 -11.01 2.50
C GLU A 100 -4.46 -10.90 3.97
N GLU A 101 -3.51 -11.73 4.40
CA GLU A 101 -3.04 -11.70 5.78
C GLU A 101 -2.25 -10.39 6.01
N PRO A 102 -2.57 -9.62 7.07
CA PRO A 102 -1.86 -8.38 7.38
C PRO A 102 -0.35 -8.61 7.47
N LEU A 103 0.45 -7.70 6.93
CA LEU A 103 1.89 -7.81 7.05
C LEU A 103 2.29 -7.65 8.53
N ASP A 104 2.95 -8.68 9.07
CA ASP A 104 3.44 -8.68 10.44
C ASP A 104 4.51 -7.59 10.63
N PRO A 105 4.28 -6.56 11.45
CA PRO A 105 5.25 -5.50 11.69
C PRO A 105 6.53 -5.99 12.38
N SER A 106 6.52 -7.19 12.96
CA SER A 106 7.67 -7.82 13.61
C SER A 106 8.66 -8.39 12.59
N LYS A 107 8.19 -8.71 11.38
CA LYS A 107 8.99 -9.27 10.29
C LYS A 107 9.45 -8.17 9.33
N PRO A 108 10.70 -8.21 8.84
CA PRO A 108 11.16 -7.23 7.88
C PRO A 108 10.52 -7.47 6.50
N LEU A 109 10.12 -6.37 5.84
CA LEU A 109 9.68 -6.42 4.45
C LEU A 109 10.89 -6.63 3.53
N ILE A 110 10.89 -7.71 2.75
CA ILE A 110 12.01 -8.09 1.88
C ILE A 110 11.77 -7.53 0.47
N ILE A 111 12.65 -6.65 0.01
CA ILE A 111 12.59 -6.07 -1.34
C ILE A 111 13.85 -6.47 -2.10
N THR A 112 13.68 -7.14 -3.23
CA THR A 112 14.78 -7.45 -4.14
C THR A 112 14.83 -6.41 -5.24
N VAL A 113 16.01 -5.92 -5.63
CA VAL A 113 16.11 -4.96 -6.74
C VAL A 113 17.29 -5.32 -7.62
N PRO A 114 17.07 -5.64 -8.90
CA PRO A 114 18.17 -5.87 -9.83
C PRO A 114 18.90 -4.55 -10.14
N ARG A 115 20.23 -4.60 -10.15
CA ARG A 115 21.11 -3.43 -10.40
C ARG A 115 20.83 -2.73 -11.72
N THR A 116 20.33 -3.46 -12.72
CA THR A 116 19.96 -2.94 -14.04
C THR A 116 18.81 -1.93 -13.95
N GLN A 117 17.95 -2.05 -12.94
CA GLN A 117 16.77 -1.20 -12.78
C GLN A 117 16.99 -0.01 -11.86
N ILE A 118 18.07 -0.01 -11.07
CA ILE A 118 18.37 1.08 -10.12
C ILE A 118 18.68 2.38 -10.88
N LYS A 119 17.75 3.33 -10.81
CA LYS A 119 17.88 4.70 -11.30
C LYS A 119 17.92 5.71 -10.14
N PRO A 120 18.53 6.89 -10.32
CA PRO A 120 18.40 7.97 -9.34
C PRO A 120 16.92 8.30 -9.09
N ARG A 121 16.56 8.51 -7.82
CA ARG A 121 15.18 8.77 -7.35
C ARG A 121 14.18 7.65 -7.62
N MET A 122 14.63 6.45 -8.01
CA MET A 122 13.76 5.28 -8.13
C MET A 122 13.10 4.97 -6.79
N THR A 123 11.76 4.90 -6.78
CA THR A 123 10.98 4.54 -5.60
C THR A 123 10.85 3.02 -5.51
N ILE A 124 11.07 2.46 -4.31
CA ILE A 124 10.93 1.01 -4.05
C ILE A 124 9.84 0.69 -3.03
N LEU A 125 9.43 1.66 -2.23
CA LEU A 125 8.33 1.52 -1.27
C LEU A 125 7.59 2.84 -1.14
N LYS A 126 6.27 2.78 -1.04
CA LYS A 126 5.42 3.89 -0.60
C LYS A 126 4.75 3.50 0.71
N VAL A 127 4.62 4.47 1.61
CA VAL A 127 3.91 4.33 2.88
C VAL A 127 2.97 5.52 3.09
N LEU A 128 1.78 5.25 3.59
CA LEU A 128 0.76 6.25 3.93
C LEU A 128 0.01 5.86 5.21
N PRO A 129 -0.59 6.83 5.92
CA PRO A 129 -1.41 6.54 7.11
C PRO A 129 -2.76 5.96 6.70
N ALA A 130 -3.31 5.05 7.51
CA ALA A 130 -4.66 4.49 7.36
C ALA A 130 -5.68 5.09 8.36
N LEU A 131 -5.19 5.82 9.37
CA LEU A 131 -6.01 6.48 10.40
C LEU A 131 -6.12 7.99 10.14
N VAL A 132 -7.29 8.56 10.41
CA VAL A 132 -7.57 9.99 10.29
C VAL A 132 -6.61 10.80 11.17
N ALA A 133 -6.36 10.38 12.41
CA ALA A 133 -5.42 11.04 13.33
C ALA A 133 -3.94 10.95 12.90
N LEU A 134 -3.61 10.17 11.88
CA LEU A 134 -2.26 10.16 11.31
C LEU A 134 -2.19 10.98 10.02
N LYS A 135 -3.33 11.38 9.45
CA LYS A 135 -3.39 12.25 8.27
C LYS A 135 -2.76 13.59 8.62
N ASP A 136 -1.71 13.97 7.89
CA ASP A 136 -0.91 15.18 8.09
C ASP A 136 -0.21 15.33 9.47
N ASN A 137 -0.48 14.42 10.41
CA ASN A 137 0.13 14.35 11.75
C ASN A 137 1.24 13.28 11.86
N VAL A 138 1.64 12.61 10.77
CA VAL A 138 2.74 11.63 10.79
C VAL A 138 3.93 12.06 9.94
N ARG A 139 5.14 11.78 10.41
CA ARG A 139 6.38 11.97 9.66
C ARG A 139 7.16 10.67 9.56
N TYR A 140 7.34 10.19 8.34
CA TYR A 140 8.16 9.02 8.03
C TYR A 140 9.61 9.46 7.79
N LYS A 141 10.56 8.79 8.44
CA LYS A 141 12.00 9.05 8.25
C LYS A 141 12.78 7.75 8.28
N LEU A 142 13.85 7.67 7.50
CA LEU A 142 14.83 6.62 7.65
C LEU A 142 15.53 6.74 9.01
N ALA A 143 15.62 5.65 9.77
CA ALA A 143 16.39 5.60 11.00
C ALA A 143 17.89 5.81 10.71
N LYS A 144 18.65 6.23 11.73
CA LYS A 144 20.10 6.40 11.60
C LYS A 144 20.75 5.03 11.59
N GLY A 145 21.33 4.63 10.45
CA GLY A 145 22.07 3.38 10.32
C GLY A 145 21.83 2.73 8.96
N SER A 146 22.87 2.18 8.35
CA SER A 146 22.85 1.32 7.15
C SER A 146 21.98 1.78 5.96
N GLY A 147 22.06 3.02 5.49
CA GLY A 147 21.38 3.37 4.23
C GLY A 147 21.28 4.84 3.85
N ASN A 148 21.51 5.77 4.77
CA ASN A 148 21.25 7.21 4.58
C ASN A 148 21.97 7.87 3.38
N ARG A 149 23.07 7.26 2.89
CA ARG A 149 23.80 7.71 1.70
C ARG A 149 23.25 7.12 0.40
N VAL A 150 22.48 6.04 0.48
CA VAL A 150 21.94 5.28 -0.67
C VAL A 150 20.44 5.50 -0.82
N PHE A 151 19.72 5.68 0.28
CA PHE A 151 18.28 5.84 0.32
C PHE A 151 17.85 7.17 0.93
N SER A 152 16.68 7.65 0.53
CA SER A 152 16.01 8.80 1.11
C SER A 152 14.51 8.54 1.18
N VAL A 153 13.86 9.09 2.21
CA VAL A 153 12.40 9.14 2.29
C VAL A 153 11.96 10.54 1.85
N ASN A 154 11.08 10.61 0.86
CA ASN A 154 10.48 11.86 0.38
C ASN A 154 8.95 11.80 0.52
N THR A 155 8.36 12.84 1.08
CA THR A 155 6.90 12.92 1.29
C THR A 155 6.29 13.89 0.30
N ARG A 156 5.26 13.44 -0.42
CA ARG A 156 4.50 14.26 -1.36
C ARG A 156 3.02 13.91 -1.24
N LYS A 157 2.16 14.92 -1.03
CA LYS A 157 0.69 14.78 -0.93
C LYS A 157 0.26 13.65 0.04
N GLY A 158 0.83 13.63 1.24
CA GLY A 158 0.49 12.63 2.27
C GLY A 158 1.11 11.23 2.10
N VAL A 159 1.78 10.95 0.96
CA VAL A 159 2.44 9.67 0.70
C VAL A 159 3.95 9.83 0.85
N SER A 160 4.58 8.94 1.61
CA SER A 160 6.04 8.91 1.79
C SER A 160 6.67 7.79 0.97
N SER A 161 7.61 8.15 0.11
CA SER A 161 8.29 7.25 -0.82
C SER A 161 9.73 7.00 -0.36
N LEU A 162 10.10 5.73 -0.15
CA LEU A 162 11.50 5.31 -0.02
C LEU A 162 12.12 5.22 -1.41
N GLN A 163 13.19 5.99 -1.62
CA GLN A 163 13.82 6.16 -2.92
C GLN A 163 15.33 5.92 -2.86
N PHE A 164 15.89 5.39 -3.95
CA PHE A 164 17.34 5.41 -4.18
C PHE A 164 17.81 6.85 -4.45
N ARG A 165 18.81 7.32 -3.71
CA ARG A 165 19.52 8.58 -3.96
C ARG A 165 20.54 8.45 -5.08
N ARG A 166 21.11 7.26 -5.26
CA ARG A 166 22.18 6.98 -6.22
C ARG A 166 22.17 5.50 -6.63
N LYS A 167 22.80 5.21 -7.76
CA LYS A 167 22.98 3.84 -8.26
C LYS A 167 23.88 3.03 -7.32
N VAL A 168 23.56 1.74 -7.15
CA VAL A 168 24.35 0.80 -6.36
C VAL A 168 25.11 -0.12 -7.32
N ARG A 169 26.45 -0.07 -7.26
CA ARG A 169 27.31 -0.78 -8.24
C ARG A 169 27.66 -2.21 -7.84
N LYS A 170 27.60 -2.56 -6.56
CA LYS A 170 27.94 -3.90 -6.06
C LYS A 170 26.69 -4.55 -5.48
N GLN A 171 26.62 -5.87 -5.54
CA GLN A 171 25.61 -6.61 -4.81
C GLN A 171 25.74 -6.33 -3.32
N ARG A 172 24.63 -5.98 -2.69
CA ARG A 172 24.61 -5.57 -1.29
C ARG A 172 23.19 -5.62 -0.74
N THR A 173 23.08 -6.13 0.48
CA THR A 173 21.87 -6.06 1.28
C THR A 173 21.93 -4.88 2.24
N PHE A 174 20.80 -4.20 2.39
CA PHE A 174 20.61 -3.07 3.28
C PHE A 174 19.46 -3.34 4.24
N ASN A 175 19.74 -3.35 5.53
CA ASN A 175 18.71 -3.39 6.56
C ASN A 175 18.35 -1.94 6.92
N LEU A 176 17.09 -1.58 6.72
CA LEU A 176 16.58 -0.22 6.85
C LEU A 176 15.38 -0.21 7.79
N ASP A 177 15.27 0.82 8.63
CA ASP A 177 14.06 1.08 9.40
C ASP A 177 13.45 2.41 8.97
N ILE A 178 12.18 2.39 8.58
CA ILE A 178 11.39 3.61 8.40
C ILE A 178 10.61 3.86 9.68
N VAL A 179 10.97 4.93 10.38
CA VAL A 179 10.29 5.35 11.59
C VAL A 179 9.13 6.28 11.25
N ALA A 180 7.90 5.84 11.53
CA ALA A 180 6.70 6.67 11.51
C ALA A 180 6.56 7.35 12.88
N ARG A 181 6.82 8.67 12.95
CA ARG A 181 6.64 9.46 14.18
C ARG A 181 5.43 10.39 14.06
N PRO A 182 4.42 10.26 14.94
CA PRO A 182 3.40 11.28 15.10
C PRO A 182 4.05 12.63 15.49
N ARG A 183 3.60 13.74 14.91
CA ARG A 183 4.03 15.09 15.28
C ARG A 183 3.39 15.49 16.61
N ILE A 184 2.09 15.20 16.73
CA ILE A 184 1.26 15.38 17.91
C ILE A 184 0.92 13.99 18.43
N LYS A 185 1.30 13.70 19.68
CA LYS A 185 1.14 12.36 20.29
C LYS A 185 -0.24 12.11 20.91
N ARG A 186 -1.02 13.16 21.11
CA ARG A 186 -2.33 13.12 21.76
C ARG A 186 -3.34 13.77 20.85
N GLU A 187 -4.26 12.98 20.32
CA GLU A 187 -5.25 13.45 19.36
C GLU A 187 -6.64 12.95 19.71
N LYS A 188 -7.66 13.75 19.48
CA LYS A 188 -9.05 13.42 19.83
C LYS A 188 -9.74 12.80 18.63
N ILE A 189 -10.21 11.57 18.78
CA ILE A 189 -10.85 10.77 17.74
C ILE A 189 -12.22 10.35 18.25
N GLY A 190 -13.30 10.73 17.56
CA GLY A 190 -14.66 10.33 17.95
C GLY A 190 -15.00 10.67 19.40
N GLY A 191 -14.51 11.82 19.90
CA GLY A 191 -14.70 12.24 21.30
C GLY A 191 -13.68 11.69 22.31
N LYS A 192 -12.90 10.64 21.97
CA LYS A 192 -11.92 10.00 22.85
C LYS A 192 -10.50 10.47 22.57
N LEU A 193 -9.72 10.69 23.62
CA LEU A 193 -8.29 11.02 23.47
C LEU A 193 -7.49 9.75 23.18
N VAL A 194 -6.76 9.73 22.07
CA VAL A 194 -5.94 8.61 21.63
C VAL A 194 -4.47 8.98 21.71
N HIS A 195 -3.66 8.06 22.24
CA HIS A 195 -2.21 8.22 22.30
C HIS A 195 -1.55 7.55 21.11
N LEU A 196 -1.06 8.36 20.17
CA LEU A 196 -0.39 7.89 18.96
C LEU A 196 1.05 7.49 19.29
N LYS A 197 1.37 6.22 19.07
CA LYS A 197 2.73 5.66 19.23
C LYS A 197 3.50 5.75 17.92
N LYS A 198 4.83 5.80 18.03
CA LYS A 198 5.69 5.61 16.85
C LYS A 198 5.65 4.16 16.40
N VAL A 199 5.82 3.93 15.10
CA VAL A 199 5.94 2.60 14.50
C VAL A 199 7.24 2.53 13.72
N ASP A 200 8.00 1.45 13.91
CA ASP A 200 9.26 1.19 13.22
C ASP A 200 9.01 0.11 12.16
N ILE A 201 9.07 0.48 10.87
CA ILE A 201 8.86 -0.42 9.73
C ILE A 201 10.21 -0.97 9.30
N ARG A 202 10.45 -2.26 9.53
CA ARG A 202 11.71 -2.93 9.18
C ARG A 202 11.71 -3.38 7.73
N LEU A 203 12.82 -3.16 7.03
CA LEU A 203 13.00 -3.56 5.63
C LEU A 203 14.37 -4.20 5.40
N THR A 204 14.39 -5.18 4.51
CA THR A 204 15.61 -5.79 3.98
C THR A 204 15.63 -5.57 2.47
N VAL A 205 16.49 -4.67 1.99
CA VAL A 205 16.63 -4.36 0.56
C VAL A 205 17.86 -5.06 -0.01
N SER A 206 17.66 -6.07 -0.85
CA SER A 206 18.73 -6.83 -1.50
C SER A 206 18.95 -6.35 -2.93
N VAL A 207 20.10 -5.75 -3.19
CA VAL A 207 20.52 -5.35 -4.54
C VAL A 207 21.30 -6.49 -5.18
N LEU A 208 20.79 -7.02 -6.29
CA LEU A 208 21.35 -8.16 -7.06
C LEU A 208 21.96 -7.71 -8.39
#